data_AF-A0A918YXM0-F1
#
_entry.id   AF-A0A918YXM0-F1
#
_cell.length_a   1.000
_cell.length_b   1.000
_cell.length_c   1.000
_cell.angle_alpha   90.00
_cell.angle_beta   90.00
_cell.angle_gamma   90.00
#
_symmetry.space_group_name_H-M   'P 1'
#
loop_
_entity.id
_entity.type
_entity.pdbx_description
1 polymer ?
#
loop_
_entity_poly.entity_id
_entity_poly.type
_entity_poly.pdbx_seq_one_letter_code
_entity_poly.pdbx_strand_id
1 'polypeptide(L)'
;MRVRGIPPAPERRVYTVQLLERDFVGRPIDSAISAEVFPSLAQASAAARSEAFYLSHRLGIPVAVAIADAERTLIRHIVPALHDEHARPLYGGAVRAG
;
A
#
# COMPACT_ATOMS: atom_id res chain seq x y z
N MET A 1 -45.45 -22.77 13.91
CA MET A 1 -44.10 -22.87 14.52
C MET A 1 -43.12 -22.17 13.57
N ARG A 2 -42.65 -20.96 13.89
CA ARG A 2 -41.81 -20.15 13.00
C ARG A 2 -40.36 -20.64 13.10
N VAL A 3 -39.83 -21.17 12.01
CA VAL A 3 -38.40 -21.50 11.88
C VAL A 3 -37.63 -20.19 11.96
N ARG A 4 -36.87 -19.99 13.05
CA ARG A 4 -35.93 -18.86 13.15
C ARG A 4 -34.86 -19.08 12.08
N GLY A 5 -34.93 -18.30 11.00
CA GLY A 5 -33.89 -18.27 9.98
C GLY A 5 -32.55 -17.96 10.66
N ILE A 6 -31.59 -18.85 10.46
CA ILE A 6 -30.19 -18.60 10.83
C ILE A 6 -29.80 -17.32 10.07
N PRO A 7 -29.29 -16.27 10.75
CA PRO A 7 -28.79 -15.10 10.04
C PRO A 7 -27.69 -15.56 9.07
N PRO A 8 -27.66 -15.07 7.82
CA PRO A 8 -26.57 -15.41 6.90
C PRO A 8 -25.23 -15.10 7.59
N ALA A 9 -24.28 -16.03 7.50
CA ALA A 9 -22.95 -15.83 8.05
C ALA A 9 -22.39 -14.50 7.55
N PRO A 10 -21.68 -13.72 8.40
CA PRO A 10 -21.13 -12.44 7.97
C PRO A 10 -20.28 -12.67 6.72
N GLU A 11 -20.58 -11.92 5.65
CA GLU A 11 -19.82 -11.98 4.40
C GLU A 11 -18.33 -11.78 4.73
N ARG A 12 -17.52 -12.77 4.37
CA ARG A 12 -16.09 -12.76 4.69
C ARG A 12 -15.46 -11.67 3.84
N ARG A 13 -15.24 -10.48 4.43
CA ARG A 13 -14.61 -9.35 3.74
C ARG A 13 -13.22 -9.78 3.26
N VAL A 14 -13.04 -9.72 1.95
CA VAL A 14 -11.74 -9.91 1.31
C VAL A 14 -11.12 -8.55 1.00
N TYR A 15 -9.79 -8.52 0.95
CA TYR A 15 -9.04 -7.29 0.79
C TYR A 15 -8.10 -7.41 -0.41
N THR A 16 -7.98 -6.33 -1.19
CA THR A 16 -7.03 -6.23 -2.30
C THR A 16 -6.04 -5.10 -2.05
N VAL A 17 -4.86 -5.21 -2.64
CA VAL A 17 -3.79 -4.21 -2.54
C VAL A 17 -3.53 -3.63 -3.92
N GLN A 18 -3.39 -2.31 -3.98
CA GLN A 18 -2.92 -1.61 -5.18
C GLN A 18 -1.66 -0.82 -4.82
N LEU A 19 -0.62 -0.99 -5.63
CA LEU A 19 0.63 -0.26 -5.55
C LEU A 19 0.74 0.66 -6.76
N LEU A 20 1.09 1.93 -6.55
CA LEU A 20 1.27 2.91 -7.61
C LEU A 20 2.60 3.65 -7.43
N GLU A 21 3.21 4.05 -8.55
CA GLU A 21 4.42 4.85 -8.54
C GLU A 21 4.16 6.26 -7.99
N ARG A 22 5.00 6.72 -7.06
CA ARG A 22 5.04 8.07 -6.48
C ARG A 22 3.83 8.47 -5.64
N ASP A 23 2.64 8.43 -6.22
CA ASP A 23 1.38 8.88 -5.62
C ASP A 23 0.17 8.06 -6.14
N PHE A 24 -1.05 8.45 -5.76
CA PHE A 24 -2.28 7.74 -6.12
C PHE A 24 -2.80 8.03 -7.54
N VAL A 25 -2.15 8.90 -8.31
CA VAL A 25 -2.45 9.13 -9.74
C VAL A 25 -1.36 8.57 -10.64
N GLY A 26 -0.28 8.04 -10.04
CA GLY A 26 0.81 7.41 -10.75
C GLY A 26 0.44 6.09 -11.43
N ARG A 27 1.44 5.50 -12.08
CA ARG A 27 1.25 4.25 -12.81
C ARG A 27 1.11 3.09 -11.83
N PRO A 28 0.16 2.16 -12.03
CA PRO A 28 0.11 0.93 -11.26
C PRO A 28 1.43 0.16 -11.39
N ILE A 29 1.92 -0.37 -10.28
CA ILE A 29 3.09 -1.22 -10.24
C ILE A 29 2.61 -2.67 -10.30
N ASP A 30 3.09 -3.40 -11.29
CA ASP A 30 2.87 -4.84 -11.38
C ASP A 30 3.70 -5.54 -10.28
N SER A 31 2.99 -6.20 -9.37
CA SER A 31 3.58 -6.91 -8.23
C SER A 31 2.77 -8.17 -7.96
N ALA A 32 3.40 -9.19 -7.39
CA ALA A 32 2.72 -10.44 -7.06
C ALA A 32 1.47 -10.20 -6.19
N ILE A 33 1.57 -9.28 -5.23
CA ILE A 33 0.47 -9.00 -4.30
C ILE A 33 -0.66 -8.14 -4.90
N SER A 34 -0.44 -7.48 -6.03
CA SER A 34 -1.45 -6.64 -6.69
C SER A 34 -2.60 -7.48 -7.27
N ALA A 35 -2.33 -8.76 -7.60
CA ALA A 35 -3.33 -9.71 -8.08
C ALA A 35 -3.91 -10.60 -6.97
N GLU A 36 -3.41 -10.48 -5.74
CA GLU A 36 -3.81 -11.32 -4.61
C GLU A 36 -5.04 -10.81 -3.88
N VAL A 37 -5.75 -11.75 -3.26
CA VAL A 37 -6.94 -11.49 -2.43
C VAL A 37 -6.65 -12.00 -1.02
N PHE A 38 -6.67 -11.09 -0.05
CA PHE A 38 -6.32 -11.39 1.33
C PHE A 38 -7.59 -11.63 2.17
N PRO A 39 -7.57 -12.62 3.09
CA PRO A 39 -8.71 -12.93 3.95
C PRO A 39 -8.85 -11.99 5.16
N SER A 40 -7.88 -11.08 5.38
CA SER A 40 -7.92 -10.12 6.49
C SER A 40 -7.16 -8.84 6.15
N LEU A 41 -7.60 -7.71 6.73
CA LEU A 41 -6.95 -6.41 6.56
C LEU A 41 -5.52 -6.41 7.09
N ALA A 42 -5.27 -7.14 8.20
CA ALA A 42 -3.95 -7.24 8.80
C ALA A 42 -2.95 -7.93 7.86
N GLN A 43 -3.35 -9.02 7.20
CA GLN A 43 -2.48 -9.71 6.22
C GLN A 43 -2.22 -8.83 4.99
N ALA A 44 -3.27 -8.19 4.43
CA ALA A 44 -3.11 -7.27 3.32
C ALA A 44 -2.15 -6.12 3.66
N SER A 45 -2.28 -5.54 4.85
CA SER A 45 -1.44 -4.45 5.34
C SER A 45 0.02 -4.86 5.50
N ALA A 46 0.27 -6.02 6.10
CA ALA A 46 1.63 -6.54 6.27
C ALA A 46 2.30 -6.82 4.91
N ALA A 47 1.60 -7.48 3.99
CA ALA A 47 2.08 -7.76 2.65
C ALA A 47 2.36 -6.46 1.88
N ALA A 48 1.40 -5.53 1.87
CA ALA A 48 1.52 -4.25 1.18
C ALA A 48 2.70 -3.41 1.70
N ARG A 49 2.91 -3.36 3.01
CA ARG A 49 4.02 -2.63 3.62
C ARG A 49 5.37 -3.22 3.23
N SER A 50 5.50 -4.55 3.29
CA SER A 50 6.75 -5.24 2.93
C SER A 50 7.09 -5.01 1.46
N GLU A 51 6.12 -5.20 0.56
CA GLU A 51 6.32 -5.06 -0.88
C GLU A 51 6.59 -3.61 -1.27
N ALA A 52 5.80 -2.66 -0.75
CA ALA A 52 5.98 -1.24 -1.07
C ALA A 52 7.34 -0.70 -0.61
N PHE A 53 7.83 -1.17 0.55
CA PHE A 53 9.17 -0.83 1.03
C PHE A 53 10.26 -1.40 0.11
N TYR A 54 10.15 -2.69 -0.25
CA TYR A 54 11.08 -3.30 -1.20
C TYR A 54 11.10 -2.56 -2.55
N LEU A 55 9.92 -2.22 -3.08
CA LEU A 55 9.77 -1.52 -4.35
C LEU A 55 10.27 -0.09 -4.28
N SER A 56 9.99 0.65 -3.20
CA SER A 56 10.43 2.03 -3.08
C SER A 56 11.96 2.14 -3.04
N HIS A 57 12.61 1.17 -2.40
CA HIS A 57 14.06 0.98 -2.43
C HIS A 57 14.57 0.62 -3.82
N ARG A 58 14.03 -0.46 -4.41
CA ARG A 58 14.52 -1.01 -5.68
C ARG A 58 14.38 -0.02 -6.84
N LEU A 59 13.28 0.73 -6.87
CA LEU A 59 12.97 1.68 -7.93
C LEU A 59 13.50 3.09 -7.63
N GLY A 60 13.90 3.38 -6.39
CA GLY A 60 14.36 4.71 -5.97
C GLY A 60 13.28 5.79 -6.06
N ILE A 61 12.01 5.41 -5.97
CA ILE A 61 10.84 6.30 -6.03
C ILE A 61 9.88 6.00 -4.88
N PRO A 62 9.08 6.98 -4.43
CA PRO A 62 8.00 6.68 -3.49
C PRO A 62 7.00 5.71 -4.11
N VAL A 63 6.31 4.95 -3.26
CA VAL A 63 5.26 4.00 -3.66
C VAL A 63 3.99 4.31 -2.88
N ALA A 64 2.92 4.61 -3.60
CA ALA A 64 1.60 4.76 -3.00
C ALA A 64 0.95 3.39 -2.82
N VAL A 65 0.34 3.19 -1.66
CA VAL A 65 -0.30 1.95 -1.24
C VAL A 65 -1.77 2.24 -0.96
N ALA A 66 -2.66 1.54 -1.64
CA ALA A 66 -4.09 1.54 -1.34
C ALA A 66 -4.55 0.12 -1.02
N ILE A 67 -5.33 -0.04 0.06
CA ILE A 67 -5.97 -1.31 0.43
C ILE A 67 -7.47 -1.09 0.45
N ALA A 68 -8.20 -1.94 -0.26
CA ALA A 68 -9.65 -1.86 -0.40
C ALA A 68 -10.33 -3.17 -0.01
N ASP A 69 -11.57 -3.08 0.43
CA ASP A 69 -12.51 -4.20 0.35
C ASP A 69 -13.43 -4.03 -0.87
N ALA A 70 -14.47 -4.87 -0.99
CA ALA A 70 -15.41 -4.80 -2.11
C ALA A 70 -16.23 -3.50 -2.16
N GLU A 71 -16.36 -2.78 -1.05
CA GLU A 71 -17.21 -1.60 -0.92
C GLU A 71 -16.40 -0.30 -1.06
N ARG A 72 -15.18 -0.25 -0.53
CA ARG A 72 -14.41 0.99 -0.38
C ARG A 72 -12.92 0.78 -0.18
N THR A 73 -12.15 1.83 -0.46
CA THR A 73 -10.76 1.93 0.01
C THR A 73 -10.74 2.21 1.51
N LEU A 74 -9.97 1.40 2.26
CA LEU A 74 -9.86 1.48 3.71
C LEU A 74 -8.57 2.14 4.16
N ILE A 75 -7.45 1.86 3.47
CA ILE A 75 -6.13 2.39 3.81
C ILE A 75 -5.52 3.03 2.58
N ARG A 76 -4.93 4.22 2.76
CA ARG A 76 -4.14 4.93 1.75
C ARG A 76 -2.94 5.56 2.43
N HIS A 77 -1.74 5.20 2.02
CA HIS A 77 -0.51 5.87 2.45
C HIS A 77 0.56 5.83 1.36
N ILE A 78 1.61 6.63 1.53
CA ILE A 78 2.77 6.65 0.64
C ILE A 78 3.99 6.18 1.43
N VAL A 79 4.68 5.18 0.91
CA VAL A 79 6.00 4.77 1.38
C VAL A 79 7.02 5.62 0.64
N PRO A 80 7.84 6.44 1.33
CA PRO A 80 8.83 7.25 0.66
C PRO A 80 9.90 6.38 -0.01
N ALA A 81 10.55 6.91 -1.04
CA ALA A 81 11.82 6.35 -1.48
C ALA A 81 12.80 6.41 -0.31
N LEU A 82 13.68 5.41 -0.17
CA LEU A 82 14.87 5.64 0.65
C LEU A 82 15.67 6.72 -0.04
N HIS A 83 15.61 7.90 0.56
CA HIS A 83 16.36 9.04 0.12
C HIS A 83 17.74 8.95 0.73
N ASP A 84 18.73 8.67 -0.11
CA ASP A 84 20.13 8.83 0.27
C ASP A 84 20.48 10.32 0.20
N GLU A 85 20.30 11.02 1.33
CA GLU A 85 20.69 12.43 1.51
C GLU A 85 22.14 12.69 1.06
N HIS A 86 23.03 11.69 1.16
CA HIS A 86 24.42 11.82 0.73
C HIS A 86 24.58 11.76 -0.79
N ALA A 87 23.79 10.92 -1.49
CA ALA A 87 23.88 10.76 -2.94
C ALA A 87 23.06 11.81 -3.72
N ARG A 88 21.93 12.25 -3.18
CA ARG A 88 21.09 13.34 -3.69
C ARG A 88 20.47 13.99 -2.47
N PRO A 89 20.70 15.25 -2.14
CA PRO A 89 20.00 15.91 -1.02
C PRO A 89 18.59 16.35 -1.44
N LEU A 90 17.56 16.08 -0.63
CA LEU A 90 16.17 16.55 -0.84
C LEU A 90 16.03 18.01 -0.42
N TYR A 91 16.76 18.41 0.61
CA TYR A 91 16.91 19.79 1.02
C TYR A 91 18.22 20.30 0.45
N GLY A 92 18.13 21.19 -0.54
CA GLY A 92 19.30 21.79 -1.17
C GLY A 92 20.25 22.32 -0.11
N GLY A 93 21.50 21.85 -0.12
CA GLY A 93 22.55 22.24 0.81
C GLY A 93 22.75 23.74 0.81
N ALA A 94 22.08 24.42 1.73
CA ALA A 94 22.32 25.80 2.09
C ALA A 94 22.84 25.84 3.52
N VAL A 95 24.01 25.23 3.74
CA VAL A 95 24.92 25.70 4.80
C VAL A 95 26.27 25.94 4.15
N ARG A 96 26.39 27.09 3.48
CA ARG A 96 27.68 27.76 3.38
C ARG A 96 28.00 28.30 4.77
N ALA A 97 28.74 27.53 5.56
CA ALA A 97 29.51 28.09 6.66
C ALA A 97 30.93 28.30 6.12
N GLY A 98 31.28 29.58 5.97
CA GLY A 98 32.66 29.98 5.71
C GLY A 98 33.53 29.91 6.95
#